data_AF-U6R7R8-F1
#
_entry.id   AF-U6R7R8-F1
#
_cell.length_a   1.000
_cell.length_b   1.000
_cell.length_c   1.000
_cell.angle_alpha   90.00
_cell.angle_beta   90.00
_cell.angle_gamma   90.00
#
_symmetry.space_group_name_H-M   'P 1'
#
loop_
_entity.id
_entity.type
_entity.pdbx_description
1 polymer ?
#
loop_
_entity_poly.entity_id
_entity_poly.type
_entity_poly.pdbx_seq_one_letter_code
_entity_poly.pdbx_strand_id
1 'polypeptide(L)'
;MNITIRNILLFLFLWGCRLMVQGQTVLLQNTHLPREGDVILKQELQYKSPGRSGSNVIWDFSELSVLDTGYREYFTGSPDSILMKVSPRSRSEYKMTEDSLFCIGYQTSTLQIKHLLPELYRHYPMFYGDSISSLYYGEGKYSHTLNMAVYGISTQQADAYGTILLPDGDTLTHVLRIRESTHASQRLSSYSDILSCGNDSHYSTDSLHYRLSHDSITWQTDTYRWYASGYRYPVFETVQTSIITSATPTRHFYRSYYYPLKEQIYLPKDRVNPLAELNKRIFKSANRFVVNVVYILKDCKCTYFP
;
A
#
# COMPACT_ATOMS: atom_id res chain seq x y z
N MET A 1 34.75 46.06 21.27
CA MET A 1 34.54 44.62 21.55
C MET A 1 33.05 44.26 21.78
N ASN A 2 32.10 44.94 21.13
CA ASN A 2 30.64 44.68 21.28
C ASN A 2 29.93 44.31 19.97
N ILE A 3 30.61 44.47 18.82
CA ILE A 3 30.05 44.14 17.50
C ILE A 3 30.12 42.61 17.24
N THR A 4 31.12 41.94 17.83
CA THR A 4 31.30 40.49 17.71
C THR A 4 30.23 39.70 18.46
N ILE A 5 29.78 40.17 19.64
CA ILE A 5 28.74 39.49 20.43
C ILE A 5 27.36 39.59 19.75
N ARG A 6 27.05 40.73 19.10
CA ARG A 6 25.80 40.90 18.34
C ARG A 6 25.73 39.98 17.12
N ASN A 7 26.85 39.75 16.44
CA ASN A 7 26.91 38.84 15.30
C ASN A 7 26.85 37.36 15.72
N ILE A 8 27.39 37.01 16.89
CA ILE A 8 27.28 35.65 17.44
C ILE A 8 25.84 35.34 17.89
N LEU A 9 25.14 36.31 18.49
CA LEU A 9 23.72 36.18 18.85
C LEU A 9 22.80 36.04 17.62
N LEU A 10 23.11 36.71 16.51
CA LEU A 10 22.42 36.53 15.22
C LEU A 10 22.70 35.15 14.60
N PHE A 11 23.91 34.60 14.74
CA PHE A 11 24.23 33.23 14.30
C PHE A 11 23.55 32.16 15.17
N LEU A 12 23.41 32.39 16.48
CA LEU A 12 22.63 31.52 17.38
C LEU A 12 21.12 31.61 17.10
N PHE A 13 20.62 32.77 16.66
CA PHE A 13 19.23 32.92 16.19
C PHE A 13 19.00 32.21 14.84
N LEU A 14 20.01 32.14 13.97
CA LEU A 14 20.00 31.34 12.74
C LEU A 14 20.11 29.82 12.97
N TRP A 15 20.58 29.38 14.15
CA TRP A 15 20.48 27.99 14.62
C TRP A 15 19.17 27.70 15.37
N GLY A 16 18.53 28.73 15.95
CA GLY A 16 17.27 28.63 16.70
C GLY A 16 15.99 28.66 15.85
N CYS A 17 16.08 29.12 14.60
CA CYS A 17 14.97 29.07 13.65
C CYS A 17 14.90 27.71 12.94
N ARG A 18 14.42 26.73 13.70
CA ARG A 18 13.49 25.69 13.26
C ARG A 18 13.82 25.05 11.91
N LEU A 19 14.63 24.00 11.95
CA LEU A 19 14.25 22.77 11.27
C LEU A 19 12.84 22.40 11.80
N MET A 20 11.79 22.93 11.17
CA MET A 20 10.54 22.20 11.07
C MET A 20 10.88 20.97 10.24
N VAL A 21 11.45 19.94 10.88
CA VAL A 21 11.31 18.58 10.40
C VAL A 21 9.81 18.34 10.47
N GLN A 22 9.08 18.66 9.40
CA GLN A 22 7.76 18.10 9.25
C GLN A 22 8.00 16.60 9.14
N GLY A 23 7.59 15.86 10.18
CA GLY A 23 7.69 14.41 10.27
C GLY A 23 6.71 13.74 9.30
N GLN A 24 6.81 14.10 8.02
CA GLN A 24 6.05 13.49 6.95
C GLN A 24 6.38 12.01 6.91
N THR A 25 5.35 11.17 6.86
CA THR A 25 5.57 9.73 6.69
C THR A 25 6.33 9.50 5.38
N VAL A 26 7.42 8.73 5.47
CA VAL A 26 8.19 8.27 4.31
C VAL A 26 8.00 6.77 4.22
N LEU A 27 7.74 6.26 3.02
CA LEU A 27 7.63 4.83 2.81
C LEU A 27 9.03 4.22 2.78
N LEU A 28 9.53 3.79 3.93
CA LEU A 28 10.84 3.16 4.07
C LEU A 28 10.73 1.63 4.04
N GLN A 29 11.75 0.97 3.50
CA GLN A 29 11.82 -0.49 3.43
C GLN A 29 11.76 -1.13 4.83
N ASN A 30 12.61 -0.69 5.75
CA ASN A 30 12.67 -1.29 7.09
C ASN A 30 11.35 -1.19 7.89
N THR A 31 10.54 -0.15 7.67
CA THR A 31 9.30 0.09 8.41
C THR A 31 8.03 -0.36 7.68
N HIS A 32 8.05 -0.47 6.34
CA HIS A 32 6.85 -0.76 5.53
C HIS A 32 6.99 -1.98 4.60
N LEU A 33 8.14 -2.66 4.58
CA LEU A 33 8.26 -3.94 3.89
C LEU A 33 7.42 -5.01 4.60
N PRO A 34 6.59 -5.80 3.90
CA PRO A 34 5.88 -6.91 4.52
C PRO A 34 6.85 -7.95 5.10
N ARG A 35 6.46 -8.60 6.19
CA ARG A 35 7.31 -9.58 6.88
C ARG A 35 6.60 -10.90 7.05
N GLU A 36 7.39 -11.96 7.18
CA GLU A 36 6.89 -13.27 7.55
C GLU A 36 6.07 -13.24 8.84
N GLY A 37 4.95 -13.96 8.84
CA GLY A 37 4.07 -14.12 10.01
C GLY A 37 3.13 -12.94 10.25
N ASP A 38 3.28 -11.82 9.53
CA ASP A 38 2.32 -10.73 9.59
C ASP A 38 0.98 -11.18 8.98
N VAL A 39 -0.12 -10.87 9.67
CA VAL A 39 -1.50 -11.15 9.25
C VAL A 39 -2.27 -9.84 9.26
N ILE A 40 -2.88 -9.51 8.14
CA ILE A 40 -3.59 -8.24 7.92
C ILE A 40 -5.06 -8.51 7.69
N LEU A 41 -5.93 -7.80 8.41
CA LEU A 41 -7.36 -7.76 8.10
C LEU A 41 -7.64 -6.65 7.08
N LYS A 42 -8.21 -7.00 5.92
CA LYS A 42 -8.78 -6.05 4.94
C LYS A 42 -10.29 -6.08 5.01
N GLN A 43 -10.89 -5.01 5.51
CA GLN A 43 -12.34 -4.84 5.57
C GLN A 43 -12.82 -4.07 4.35
N GLU A 44 -13.85 -4.57 3.67
CA GLU A 44 -14.42 -3.89 2.51
C GLU A 44 -15.45 -2.86 2.95
N LEU A 45 -15.31 -1.65 2.44
CA LEU A 45 -16.19 -0.53 2.72
C LEU A 45 -16.86 -0.03 1.46
N GLN A 46 -17.88 0.81 1.64
CA GLN A 46 -18.41 1.62 0.56
C GLN A 46 -17.28 2.39 -0.11
N TYR A 47 -17.24 2.33 -1.44
CA TYR A 47 -16.23 3.02 -2.21
C TYR A 47 -16.23 4.53 -1.93
N LYS A 48 -15.02 5.07 -1.74
CA LYS A 48 -14.79 6.51 -1.64
C LYS A 48 -13.70 6.92 -2.63
N SER A 49 -13.99 7.99 -3.37
CA SER A 49 -13.02 8.63 -4.26
C SER A 49 -11.76 9.05 -3.49
N PRO A 50 -10.55 8.86 -4.04
CA PRO A 50 -9.30 9.18 -3.36
C PRO A 50 -9.10 10.69 -3.13
N GLY A 51 -9.85 11.56 -3.82
CA GLY A 51 -9.73 13.01 -3.73
C GLY A 51 -8.47 13.56 -4.43
N ARG A 52 -8.21 14.86 -4.26
CA ARG A 52 -7.10 15.57 -4.93
C ARG A 52 -5.71 15.05 -4.51
N SER A 53 -4.72 15.26 -5.36
CA SER A 53 -3.30 15.17 -5.02
C SER A 53 -2.81 16.44 -4.33
N GLY A 54 -1.56 16.42 -3.86
CA GLY A 54 -0.89 17.59 -3.29
C GLY A 54 -0.73 17.56 -1.77
N SER A 55 -0.43 18.73 -1.20
CA SER A 55 -0.15 18.92 0.22
C SER A 55 -1.40 19.20 1.05
N ASN A 56 -1.36 18.80 2.33
CA ASN A 56 -2.37 19.11 3.35
C ASN A 56 -3.79 18.71 2.90
N VAL A 57 -3.91 17.51 2.34
CA VAL A 57 -5.20 16.94 1.94
C VAL A 57 -5.91 16.38 3.18
N ILE A 58 -7.23 16.58 3.26
CA ILE A 58 -8.07 15.95 4.29
C ILE A 58 -8.87 14.86 3.61
N TRP A 59 -8.69 13.63 4.08
CA TRP A 59 -9.46 12.47 3.65
C TRP A 59 -10.42 12.07 4.76
N ASP A 60 -11.70 12.35 4.55
CA ASP A 60 -12.74 11.94 5.49
C ASP A 60 -13.40 10.63 5.04
N PHE A 61 -13.02 9.55 5.75
CA PHE A 61 -13.53 8.20 5.58
C PHE A 61 -14.27 7.70 6.82
N SER A 62 -14.55 8.60 7.79
CA SER A 62 -15.11 8.26 9.09
C SER A 62 -16.53 7.68 9.02
N GLU A 63 -17.34 8.16 8.07
CA GLU A 63 -18.74 7.75 7.91
C GLU A 63 -18.94 6.61 6.89
N LEU A 64 -17.87 5.93 6.46
CA LEU A 64 -18.00 4.85 5.48
C LEU A 64 -18.61 3.59 6.10
N SER A 65 -19.65 3.08 5.45
CA SER A 65 -20.31 1.83 5.84
C SER A 65 -19.45 0.61 5.50
N VAL A 66 -19.44 -0.37 6.41
CA VAL A 66 -18.81 -1.68 6.20
C VAL A 66 -19.70 -2.53 5.32
N LEU A 67 -19.18 -3.02 4.20
CA LEU A 67 -19.90 -3.89 3.26
C LEU A 67 -19.64 -5.37 3.53
N ASP A 68 -18.40 -5.70 3.92
CA ASP A 68 -17.97 -7.05 4.26
C ASP A 68 -17.11 -6.99 5.52
N THR A 69 -17.28 -7.99 6.40
CA THR A 69 -16.43 -8.22 7.58
C THR A 69 -14.94 -8.29 7.25
N GLY A 70 -14.62 -8.56 5.98
CA GLY A 70 -13.27 -8.54 5.45
C GLY A 70 -12.65 -9.92 5.37
N TYR A 71 -11.42 -9.94 4.86
CA TYR A 71 -10.61 -11.15 4.82
C TYR A 71 -9.21 -10.91 5.33
N ARG A 72 -8.55 -11.99 5.73
CA ARG A 72 -7.17 -11.94 6.21
C ARG A 72 -6.19 -12.27 5.09
N GLU A 73 -5.15 -11.47 4.97
CA GLU A 73 -3.97 -11.76 4.16
C GLU A 73 -2.81 -12.12 5.09
N TYR A 74 -2.07 -13.16 4.76
CA TYR A 74 -0.89 -13.57 5.54
C TYR A 74 0.36 -13.63 4.68
N PHE A 75 1.48 -13.31 5.30
CA PHE A 75 2.80 -13.30 4.68
C PHE A 75 3.66 -14.45 5.20
N THR A 76 4.35 -15.15 4.31
CA THR A 76 5.24 -16.27 4.64
C THR A 76 6.47 -16.28 3.75
N GLY A 77 7.57 -16.88 4.21
CA GLY A 77 8.85 -16.81 3.53
C GLY A 77 9.56 -15.48 3.76
N SER A 78 10.66 -15.25 3.06
CA SER A 78 11.52 -14.08 3.27
C SER A 78 11.66 -13.24 2.00
N PRO A 79 11.63 -11.89 2.09
CA PRO A 79 11.94 -11.01 0.96
C PRO A 79 13.31 -11.27 0.31
N ASP A 80 14.28 -11.78 1.07
CA ASP A 80 15.63 -12.13 0.58
C ASP A 80 15.63 -13.38 -0.32
N SER A 81 14.55 -14.16 -0.28
CA SER A 81 14.34 -15.34 -1.11
C SER A 81 13.05 -15.18 -1.93
N ILE A 82 11.93 -15.70 -1.42
CA ILE A 82 10.59 -15.50 -1.94
C ILE A 82 9.68 -15.21 -0.76
N LEU A 83 9.03 -14.06 -0.79
CA LEU A 83 7.96 -13.68 0.11
C LEU A 83 6.62 -14.01 -0.57
N MET A 84 5.78 -14.81 0.07
CA MET A 84 4.44 -15.11 -0.42
C MET A 84 3.41 -14.31 0.37
N LYS A 85 2.49 -13.67 -0.36
CA LYS A 85 1.23 -13.16 0.21
C LYS A 85 0.12 -14.13 -0.17
N VAL A 86 -0.65 -14.55 0.82
CA VAL A 86 -1.79 -15.42 0.59
C VAL A 86 -3.06 -14.76 1.09
N SER A 87 -4.02 -14.65 0.19
CA SER A 87 -5.38 -14.17 0.41
C SER A 87 -6.36 -15.33 0.13
N PRO A 88 -7.64 -15.28 0.52
CA PRO A 88 -8.54 -16.43 0.40
C PRO A 88 -8.72 -16.99 -1.02
N ARG A 89 -8.55 -16.15 -2.04
CA ARG A 89 -8.78 -16.49 -3.46
C ARG A 89 -7.54 -16.34 -4.33
N SER A 90 -6.41 -15.95 -3.75
CA SER A 90 -5.20 -15.67 -4.50
C SER A 90 -3.94 -15.88 -3.68
N ARG A 91 -2.87 -16.26 -4.37
CA ARG A 91 -1.50 -16.26 -3.86
C ARG A 91 -0.64 -15.42 -4.79
N SER A 92 0.23 -14.60 -4.23
CA SER A 92 1.22 -13.83 -4.99
C SER A 92 2.60 -14.05 -4.40
N GLU A 93 3.59 -14.12 -5.27
CA GLU A 93 4.99 -14.32 -4.92
C GLU A 93 5.78 -13.04 -5.21
N TYR A 94 6.63 -12.65 -4.27
CA TYR A 94 7.41 -11.44 -4.33
C TYR A 94 8.87 -11.71 -4.03
N LYS A 95 9.75 -10.90 -4.64
CA LYS A 95 11.19 -10.93 -4.39
C LYS A 95 11.74 -9.51 -4.31
N MET A 96 12.59 -9.26 -3.32
CA MET A 96 13.31 -8.00 -3.20
C MET A 96 14.48 -7.99 -4.18
N THR A 97 14.60 -6.91 -4.94
CA THR A 97 15.77 -6.61 -5.77
C THR A 97 16.20 -5.18 -5.43
N GLU A 98 17.38 -5.06 -4.84
CA GLU A 98 17.92 -3.78 -4.36
C GLU A 98 16.96 -3.06 -3.40
N ASP A 99 16.27 -2.05 -3.88
CA ASP A 99 15.42 -1.13 -3.13
C ASP A 99 13.91 -1.35 -3.39
N SER A 100 13.59 -2.34 -4.23
CA SER A 100 12.24 -2.54 -4.76
C SER A 100 11.78 -3.98 -4.60
N LEU A 101 10.55 -4.13 -4.10
CA LEU A 101 9.85 -5.40 -4.01
C LEU A 101 9.05 -5.62 -5.29
N PHE A 102 9.32 -6.71 -6.00
CA PHE A 102 8.66 -7.07 -7.26
C PHE A 102 7.77 -8.29 -7.11
N CYS A 103 6.63 -8.29 -7.79
CA CYS A 103 5.76 -9.44 -7.98
C CYS A 103 6.32 -10.34 -9.09
N ILE A 104 6.77 -11.53 -8.73
CA ILE A 104 7.37 -12.52 -9.66
C ILE A 104 6.34 -13.51 -10.19
N GLY A 105 5.12 -13.53 -9.63
CA GLY A 105 4.03 -14.36 -10.10
C GLY A 105 2.81 -14.31 -9.18
N TYR A 106 1.68 -14.76 -9.70
CA TYR A 106 0.45 -14.88 -8.92
C TYR A 106 -0.45 -15.98 -9.44
N GLN A 107 -1.30 -16.48 -8.56
CA GLN A 107 -2.24 -17.55 -8.82
C GLN A 107 -3.59 -17.25 -8.18
N THR A 108 -4.67 -17.58 -8.89
CA THR A 108 -6.05 -17.67 -8.38
C THR A 108 -6.59 -19.07 -8.69
N SER A 109 -7.86 -19.34 -8.35
CA SER A 109 -8.49 -20.61 -8.70
C SER A 109 -8.55 -20.91 -10.20
N THR A 110 -8.47 -19.89 -11.06
CA THR A 110 -8.59 -20.04 -12.52
C THR A 110 -7.41 -19.48 -13.30
N LEU A 111 -6.39 -18.93 -12.63
CA LEU A 111 -5.30 -18.24 -13.30
C LEU A 111 -3.98 -18.56 -12.60
N GLN A 112 -2.95 -18.82 -13.38
CA GLN A 112 -1.57 -18.90 -12.89
C GLN A 112 -0.69 -18.11 -13.85
N ILE A 113 -0.01 -17.09 -13.35
CA ILE A 113 0.93 -16.25 -14.11
C ILE A 113 2.29 -16.25 -13.41
N LYS A 114 3.34 -16.39 -14.20
CA LYS A 114 4.73 -16.17 -13.83
C LYS A 114 5.25 -14.96 -14.58
N HIS A 115 5.77 -13.97 -13.85
CA HIS A 115 6.40 -12.81 -14.47
C HIS A 115 7.82 -13.15 -14.90
N LEU A 116 8.08 -12.99 -16.21
CA LEU A 116 9.42 -13.10 -16.78
C LEU A 116 10.16 -11.76 -16.69
N LEU A 117 9.41 -10.66 -16.80
CA LEU A 117 9.80 -9.32 -16.37
C LEU A 117 8.91 -8.92 -15.19
N PRO A 118 9.43 -8.95 -13.94
CA PRO A 118 8.64 -8.76 -12.72
C PRO A 118 7.89 -7.42 -12.65
N GLU A 119 6.68 -7.45 -12.08
CA GLU A 119 5.85 -6.24 -11.88
C GLU A 119 6.27 -5.53 -10.57
N LEU A 120 6.50 -4.22 -10.63
CA LEU A 120 6.81 -3.42 -9.44
C LEU A 120 5.65 -3.46 -8.45
N TYR A 121 5.86 -4.06 -7.27
CA TYR A 121 4.88 -4.07 -6.19
C TYR A 121 5.07 -2.90 -5.23
N ARG A 122 6.32 -2.59 -4.84
CA ARG A 122 6.68 -1.43 -4.02
C ARG A 122 8.12 -0.98 -4.27
N HIS A 123 8.31 0.33 -4.35
CA HIS A 123 9.64 0.96 -4.28
C HIS A 123 9.88 1.58 -2.91
N TYR A 124 11.14 1.56 -2.46
CA TYR A 124 11.58 2.20 -1.23
C TYR A 124 12.94 2.89 -1.45
N PRO A 125 13.23 3.99 -0.75
CA PRO A 125 12.28 4.84 -0.04
C PRO A 125 11.35 5.57 -1.02
N MET A 126 10.14 5.96 -0.58
CA MET A 126 9.32 6.94 -1.30
C MET A 126 9.03 8.15 -0.43
N PHE A 127 9.55 9.31 -0.83
CA PHE A 127 9.24 10.63 -0.31
C PHE A 127 8.12 11.26 -1.13
N TYR A 128 7.39 12.20 -0.53
CA TYR A 128 6.37 12.93 -1.28
C TYR A 128 6.96 13.69 -2.47
N GLY A 129 6.33 13.52 -3.64
CA GLY A 129 6.83 14.00 -4.92
C GLY A 129 7.57 12.94 -5.74
N ASP A 130 8.05 11.87 -5.12
CA ASP A 130 8.75 10.80 -5.84
C ASP A 130 7.81 10.04 -6.78
N SER A 131 8.39 9.56 -7.87
CA SER A 131 7.70 8.78 -8.89
C SER A 131 8.67 7.78 -9.51
N ILE A 132 8.18 6.57 -9.76
CA ILE A 132 8.91 5.50 -10.45
C ILE A 132 7.96 4.79 -11.41
N SER A 133 8.48 4.36 -12.56
CA SER A 133 7.72 3.61 -13.55
C SER A 133 8.52 2.43 -14.06
N SER A 134 7.85 1.31 -14.32
CA SER A 134 8.48 0.08 -14.81
C SER A 134 7.53 -0.68 -15.74
N LEU A 135 8.11 -1.34 -16.72
CA LEU A 135 7.42 -2.32 -17.56
C LEU A 135 7.43 -3.69 -16.89
N TYR A 136 6.40 -4.48 -17.16
CA TYR A 136 6.34 -5.87 -16.75
C TYR A 136 5.74 -6.76 -17.85
N TYR A 137 6.06 -8.04 -17.77
CA TYR A 137 5.57 -9.08 -18.65
C TYR A 137 5.48 -10.41 -17.91
N GLY A 138 4.38 -11.12 -18.10
CA GLY A 138 4.16 -12.45 -17.53
C GLY A 138 3.42 -13.38 -18.47
N GLU A 139 3.64 -14.67 -18.24
CA GLU A 139 3.02 -15.76 -18.99
C GLU A 139 2.37 -16.75 -18.05
N GLY A 140 1.39 -17.47 -18.57
CA GLY A 140 0.80 -18.54 -17.82
C GLY A 140 -0.43 -19.10 -18.48
N LYS A 141 -1.36 -19.57 -17.64
CA LYS A 141 -2.56 -20.26 -18.10
C LYS A 141 -3.81 -19.76 -17.40
N TYR A 142 -4.88 -19.62 -18.18
CA TYR A 142 -6.23 -19.41 -17.71
C TYR A 142 -7.03 -20.71 -17.81
N SER A 143 -7.76 -21.05 -16.75
CA SER A 143 -8.56 -22.28 -16.59
C SER A 143 -7.79 -23.56 -16.94
N HIS A 144 -6.47 -23.55 -16.73
CA HIS A 144 -5.52 -24.62 -17.08
C HIS A 144 -5.42 -24.99 -18.57
N THR A 145 -6.18 -24.34 -19.45
CA THR A 145 -6.32 -24.72 -20.87
C THR A 145 -5.76 -23.66 -21.81
N LEU A 146 -6.09 -22.40 -21.59
CA LEU A 146 -5.71 -21.32 -22.49
C LEU A 146 -4.39 -20.69 -22.05
N ASN A 147 -3.46 -20.55 -22.97
CA ASN A 147 -2.24 -19.79 -22.75
C ASN A 147 -2.61 -18.32 -22.59
N MET A 148 -1.95 -17.65 -21.66
CA MET A 148 -2.19 -16.25 -21.35
C MET A 148 -0.86 -15.51 -21.24
N ALA A 149 -0.79 -14.34 -21.87
CA ALA A 149 0.30 -13.39 -21.70
C ALA A 149 -0.28 -12.10 -21.12
N VAL A 150 0.39 -11.51 -20.14
CA VAL A 150 0.04 -10.23 -19.51
C VAL A 150 1.21 -9.29 -19.60
N TYR A 151 0.96 -8.01 -19.85
CA TYR A 151 2.00 -7.00 -19.90
C TYR A 151 1.45 -5.62 -19.64
N GLY A 152 2.30 -4.74 -19.12
CA GLY A 152 1.87 -3.40 -18.76
C GLY A 152 3.00 -2.52 -18.29
N ILE A 153 2.62 -1.26 -18.03
CA ILE A 153 3.44 -0.26 -17.36
C ILE A 153 2.79 -0.01 -16.00
N SER A 154 3.57 -0.13 -14.93
CA SER A 154 3.17 0.25 -13.57
C SER A 154 3.94 1.50 -13.15
N THR A 155 3.21 2.53 -12.73
CA THR A 155 3.77 3.78 -12.22
C THR A 155 3.33 4.00 -10.78
N GLN A 156 4.28 4.16 -9.86
CA GLN A 156 4.02 4.49 -8.46
C GLN A 156 4.47 5.91 -8.17
N GLN A 157 3.58 6.70 -7.57
CA GLN A 157 3.83 8.10 -7.23
C GLN A 157 3.38 8.38 -5.79
N ALA A 158 4.23 9.03 -5.02
CA ALA A 158 3.89 9.59 -3.72
C ALA A 158 3.19 10.95 -3.90
N ASP A 159 1.93 10.91 -4.32
CA ASP A 159 1.24 12.04 -4.95
C ASP A 159 0.53 12.98 -3.97
N ALA A 160 0.38 12.61 -2.70
CA ALA A 160 -0.28 13.44 -1.71
C ALA A 160 0.18 13.19 -0.29
N TYR A 161 -0.01 14.20 0.57
CA TYR A 161 0.10 14.03 2.01
C TYR A 161 -0.91 14.86 2.79
N GLY A 162 -1.24 14.44 4.00
CA GLY A 162 -2.16 15.18 4.86
C GLY A 162 -2.73 14.38 6.03
N THR A 163 -4.03 14.55 6.27
CA THR A 163 -4.75 14.00 7.43
C THR A 163 -5.87 13.09 6.96
N ILE A 164 -6.01 11.93 7.60
CA ILE A 164 -7.07 10.94 7.32
C ILE A 164 -7.92 10.74 8.58
N LEU A 165 -9.24 10.79 8.42
CA LEU A 165 -10.22 10.41 9.43
C LEU A 165 -10.73 9.02 9.07
N LEU A 166 -10.57 8.06 9.97
CA LEU A 166 -10.82 6.64 9.71
C LEU A 166 -12.18 6.19 10.28
N PRO A 167 -12.74 5.08 9.77
CA PRO A 167 -14.04 4.56 10.20
C PRO A 167 -14.13 4.17 11.68
N ASP A 168 -13.00 3.95 12.36
CA ASP A 168 -12.95 3.65 13.79
C ASP A 168 -12.92 4.90 14.68
N GLY A 169 -13.04 6.09 14.07
CA GLY A 169 -13.04 7.39 14.74
C GLY A 169 -11.64 7.98 14.97
N ASP A 170 -10.58 7.24 14.65
CA ASP A 170 -9.21 7.72 14.78
C ASP A 170 -8.86 8.72 13.66
N THR A 171 -8.02 9.70 14.00
CA THR A 171 -7.49 10.68 13.04
C THR A 171 -5.97 10.57 13.00
N LEU A 172 -5.41 10.31 11.82
CA LEU A 172 -3.97 10.24 11.61
C LEU A 172 -3.50 11.44 10.78
N THR A 173 -2.41 12.06 11.21
CA THR A 173 -1.77 13.21 10.54
C THR A 173 -0.46 12.77 9.87
N HIS A 174 0.07 13.62 8.99
CA HIS A 174 1.32 13.37 8.25
C HIS A 174 1.29 12.08 7.43
N VAL A 175 0.11 11.71 6.95
CA VAL A 175 -0.14 10.50 6.16
C VAL A 175 0.36 10.71 4.73
N LEU A 176 1.09 9.75 4.21
CA LEU A 176 1.56 9.72 2.83
C LEU A 176 0.62 8.87 1.98
N ARG A 177 0.20 9.39 0.82
CA ARG A 177 -0.53 8.59 -0.17
C ARG A 177 0.41 8.15 -1.29
N ILE A 178 0.42 6.85 -1.57
CA ILE A 178 1.03 6.27 -2.76
C ILE A 178 -0.09 5.94 -3.74
N ARG A 179 -0.05 6.56 -4.91
CA ARG A 179 -0.86 6.20 -6.07
C ARG A 179 -0.07 5.25 -6.95
N GLU A 180 -0.65 4.12 -7.28
CA GLU A 180 -0.16 3.16 -8.27
C GLU A 180 -1.12 3.17 -9.46
N SER A 181 -0.60 3.44 -10.65
CA SER A 181 -1.34 3.47 -11.91
C SER A 181 -0.75 2.42 -12.84
N THR A 182 -1.53 1.39 -13.12
CA THR A 182 -1.15 0.30 -14.01
C THR A 182 -1.95 0.37 -15.30
N HIS A 183 -1.28 0.54 -16.44
CA HIS A 183 -1.86 0.38 -17.77
C HIS A 183 -1.40 -0.95 -18.35
N ALA A 184 -2.34 -1.87 -18.57
CA ALA A 184 -2.06 -3.24 -18.90
C ALA A 184 -2.88 -3.75 -20.09
N SER A 185 -2.36 -4.78 -20.75
CA SER A 185 -3.08 -5.58 -21.73
C SER A 185 -2.81 -7.07 -21.50
N GLN A 186 -3.62 -7.91 -22.12
CA GLN A 186 -3.48 -9.36 -22.05
C GLN A 186 -3.85 -10.00 -23.37
N ARG A 187 -3.21 -11.14 -23.65
CA ARG A 187 -3.53 -12.01 -24.79
C ARG A 187 -3.88 -13.40 -24.28
N LEU A 188 -4.87 -14.00 -24.91
CA LEU A 188 -5.38 -15.32 -24.57
C LEU A 188 -5.49 -16.15 -25.85
N SER A 189 -4.93 -17.36 -25.87
CA SER A 189 -4.93 -18.24 -27.05
C SER A 189 -4.85 -19.70 -26.63
N SER A 190 -5.44 -20.59 -27.44
CA SER A 190 -5.20 -22.04 -27.33
C SER A 190 -3.80 -22.44 -27.80
N TYR A 191 -3.18 -21.60 -28.64
CA TYR A 191 -1.85 -21.82 -29.19
C TYR A 191 -0.79 -21.11 -28.33
N SER A 192 0.44 -21.61 -28.34
CA SER A 192 1.56 -21.07 -27.56
C SER A 192 2.32 -19.95 -28.29
N ASP A 193 1.91 -19.58 -29.49
CA ASP A 193 2.49 -18.52 -30.33
C ASP A 193 2.37 -17.12 -29.73
N ILE A 194 1.39 -16.92 -28.85
CA ILE A 194 1.24 -15.66 -28.10
C ILE A 194 2.26 -15.53 -26.97
N LEU A 195 2.83 -16.65 -26.55
CA LEU A 195 3.85 -16.72 -25.52
C LEU A 195 5.20 -16.55 -26.19
N SER A 196 6.15 -15.97 -25.47
CA SER A 196 7.50 -15.75 -25.96
C SER A 196 8.40 -16.99 -25.79
N CYS A 197 7.87 -18.15 -25.39
CA CYS A 197 8.67 -19.34 -25.10
C CYS A 197 9.41 -19.90 -26.35
N GLY A 198 10.64 -19.43 -26.56
CA GLY A 198 11.63 -19.98 -27.48
C GLY A 198 12.70 -18.95 -27.89
N ASN A 199 13.98 -19.25 -27.60
CA ASN A 199 15.31 -18.67 -27.96
C ASN A 199 15.53 -17.19 -28.40
N ASP A 200 14.53 -16.40 -28.76
CA ASP A 200 14.65 -14.98 -29.17
C ASP A 200 13.95 -14.02 -28.18
N SER A 201 13.69 -14.46 -26.94
CA SER A 201 12.87 -13.75 -25.96
C SER A 201 13.60 -12.60 -25.25
N HIS A 202 14.06 -11.60 -26.02
CA HIS A 202 14.35 -10.28 -25.48
C HIS A 202 13.07 -9.45 -25.56
N TYR A 203 12.44 -9.15 -24.42
CA TYR A 203 11.43 -8.10 -24.35
C TYR A 203 12.12 -6.77 -24.61
N SER A 204 12.18 -6.37 -25.88
CA SER A 204 12.50 -4.97 -26.13
C SER A 204 11.37 -4.15 -25.54
N THR A 205 11.74 -3.15 -24.74
CA THR A 205 10.86 -2.09 -24.24
C THR A 205 9.91 -1.61 -25.36
N ASP A 206 10.43 -1.48 -26.58
CA ASP A 206 9.68 -1.07 -27.76
C ASP A 206 8.55 -2.04 -28.14
N SER A 207 8.76 -3.37 -28.05
CA SER A 207 7.72 -4.35 -28.38
C SER A 207 6.55 -4.27 -27.39
N LEU A 208 6.83 -4.07 -26.10
CA LEU A 208 5.80 -3.93 -25.07
C LEU A 208 5.00 -2.64 -25.26
N HIS A 209 5.67 -1.50 -25.52
CA HIS A 209 5.02 -0.24 -25.83
C HIS A 209 4.17 -0.29 -27.11
N TYR A 210 4.69 -0.95 -28.15
CA TYR A 210 3.96 -1.15 -29.39
C TYR A 210 2.67 -1.93 -29.13
N ARG A 211 2.73 -3.07 -28.43
CA ARG A 211 1.54 -3.87 -28.12
C ARG A 211 0.53 -3.10 -27.28
N LEU A 212 0.98 -2.44 -26.20
CA LEU A 212 0.11 -1.63 -25.34
C LEU A 212 -0.64 -0.51 -26.07
N SER A 213 -0.04 0.06 -27.12
CA SER A 213 -0.66 1.14 -27.91
C SER A 213 -1.57 0.65 -29.05
N HIS A 214 -1.41 -0.60 -29.50
CA HIS A 214 -2.14 -1.16 -30.64
C HIS A 214 -3.22 -2.17 -30.24
N ASP A 215 -3.18 -2.69 -29.01
CA ASP A 215 -4.20 -3.60 -28.52
C ASP A 215 -5.56 -2.90 -28.39
N SER A 216 -6.62 -3.58 -28.86
CA SER A 216 -7.97 -3.03 -28.92
C SER A 216 -8.66 -2.89 -27.56
N ILE A 217 -8.18 -3.65 -26.56
CA ILE A 217 -8.71 -3.67 -25.19
C ILE A 217 -7.53 -3.58 -24.24
N THR A 218 -7.53 -2.55 -23.39
CA THR A 218 -6.54 -2.40 -22.31
C THR A 218 -7.24 -2.08 -21.00
N TRP A 219 -6.54 -2.25 -19.88
CA TRP A 219 -7.05 -1.98 -18.54
C TRP A 219 -6.20 -0.88 -17.90
N GLN A 220 -6.88 0.07 -17.27
CA GLN A 220 -6.28 1.07 -16.40
C GLN A 220 -6.71 0.77 -14.97
N THR A 221 -5.78 0.46 -14.09
CA THR A 221 -6.04 0.26 -12.66
C THR A 221 -5.29 1.29 -11.85
N ASP A 222 -6.04 2.13 -11.13
CA ASP A 222 -5.52 3.09 -10.18
C ASP A 222 -5.78 2.58 -8.75
N THR A 223 -4.71 2.36 -7.99
CA THR A 223 -4.77 2.01 -6.58
C THR A 223 -4.13 3.08 -5.72
N TYR A 224 -4.87 3.58 -4.74
CA TYR A 224 -4.43 4.60 -3.80
C TYR A 224 -4.29 3.96 -2.43
N ARG A 225 -3.15 4.16 -1.77
CA ARG A 225 -2.87 3.60 -0.44
C ARG A 225 -2.32 4.68 0.47
N TRP A 226 -2.89 4.75 1.67
CA TRP A 226 -2.52 5.72 2.69
C TRP A 226 -1.65 5.05 3.75
N TYR A 227 -0.45 5.58 3.95
CA TYR A 227 0.53 5.10 4.90
C TYR A 227 0.72 6.13 6.02
N ALA A 228 0.74 5.64 7.24
CA ALA A 228 0.93 6.45 8.43
C ALA A 228 2.09 5.89 9.25
N SER A 229 2.91 6.79 9.80
CA SER A 229 4.03 6.42 10.66
C SER A 229 3.55 5.59 11.86
N GLY A 230 4.27 4.51 12.16
CA GLY A 230 3.90 3.55 13.20
C GLY A 230 2.94 2.45 12.76
N TYR A 231 2.56 2.41 11.49
CA TYR A 231 1.82 1.31 10.86
C TYR A 231 2.61 0.78 9.67
N ARG A 232 2.87 -0.53 9.62
CA ARG A 232 3.68 -1.17 8.57
C ARG A 232 2.96 -1.26 7.24
N TYR A 233 1.64 -1.44 7.29
CA TYR A 233 0.79 -1.57 6.12
C TYR A 233 -0.06 -0.32 5.93
N PRO A 234 -0.70 -0.14 4.75
CA PRO A 234 -1.64 0.95 4.57
C PRO A 234 -2.71 0.94 5.66
N VAL A 235 -3.22 2.10 6.03
CA VAL A 235 -4.39 2.22 6.92
C VAL A 235 -5.70 2.25 6.11
N PHE A 236 -5.59 2.60 4.82
CA PHE A 236 -6.72 2.63 3.89
C PHE A 236 -6.23 2.35 2.46
N GLU A 237 -7.10 1.82 1.62
CA GLU A 237 -6.86 1.62 0.18
C GLU A 237 -8.14 1.90 -0.61
N THR A 238 -8.00 2.50 -1.79
CA THR A 238 -9.07 2.59 -2.79
C THR A 238 -8.52 2.09 -4.12
N VAL A 239 -9.26 1.19 -4.77
CA VAL A 239 -8.94 0.66 -6.09
C VAL A 239 -10.03 1.08 -7.06
N GLN A 240 -9.63 1.49 -8.26
CA GLN A 240 -10.50 1.70 -9.39
C GLN A 240 -9.87 1.06 -10.63
N THR A 241 -10.66 0.27 -11.36
CA THR A 241 -10.28 -0.29 -12.65
C THR A 241 -11.25 0.19 -13.72
N SER A 242 -10.69 0.62 -14.85
CA SER A 242 -11.41 0.99 -16.06
C SER A 242 -10.95 0.11 -17.21
N ILE A 243 -11.88 -0.29 -18.07
CA ILE A 243 -11.58 -0.95 -19.34
C ILE A 243 -11.54 0.15 -20.41
N ILE A 244 -10.42 0.25 -21.11
CA ILE A 244 -10.22 1.19 -22.20
C ILE A 244 -10.43 0.43 -23.51
N THR A 245 -11.55 0.73 -24.16
CA THR A 245 -11.82 0.38 -25.57
C THR A 245 -11.70 1.63 -26.44
N SER A 246 -11.63 1.46 -27.76
CA SER A 246 -11.29 2.45 -28.80
C SER A 246 -12.06 3.79 -28.86
N ALA A 247 -12.92 4.15 -27.89
CA ALA A 247 -13.54 5.47 -27.84
C ALA A 247 -13.74 6.05 -26.41
N THR A 248 -14.01 5.23 -25.39
CA THR A 248 -14.24 5.71 -24.02
C THR A 248 -13.80 4.71 -22.95
N PRO A 249 -13.09 5.17 -21.89
CA PRO A 249 -12.85 4.36 -20.71
C PRO A 249 -14.17 4.06 -19.99
N THR A 250 -14.49 2.78 -19.80
CA THR A 250 -15.63 2.34 -19.00
C THR A 250 -15.17 1.91 -17.63
N ARG A 251 -15.76 2.47 -16.58
CA ARG A 251 -15.43 2.07 -15.21
C ARG A 251 -15.97 0.66 -14.96
N HIS A 252 -15.08 -0.27 -14.62
CA HIS A 252 -15.39 -1.68 -14.49
C HIS A 252 -15.55 -2.11 -13.03
N PHE A 253 -14.62 -1.72 -12.17
CA PHE A 253 -14.58 -2.16 -10.78
C PHE A 253 -14.05 -1.06 -9.89
N TYR A 254 -14.61 -0.92 -8.68
CA TYR A 254 -14.13 0.04 -7.70
C TYR A 254 -14.48 -0.40 -6.29
N ARG A 255 -13.51 -0.37 -5.38
CA ARG A 255 -13.68 -0.76 -3.97
C ARG A 255 -12.77 0.05 -3.07
N SER A 256 -13.18 0.21 -1.82
CA SER A 256 -12.35 0.77 -0.76
C SER A 256 -12.18 -0.26 0.35
N TYR A 257 -10.98 -0.27 0.93
CA TYR A 257 -10.62 -1.17 2.01
C TYR A 257 -10.04 -0.39 3.17
N TYR A 258 -10.46 -0.78 4.37
CA TYR A 258 -9.89 -0.29 5.61
C TYR A 258 -9.06 -1.39 6.27
N TYR A 259 -7.92 -0.98 6.85
CA TYR A 259 -6.96 -1.83 7.53
C TYR A 259 -6.94 -1.43 9.00
N PRO A 260 -7.71 -2.11 9.87
CA PRO A 260 -7.94 -1.64 11.24
C PRO A 260 -6.65 -1.40 12.03
N LEU A 261 -6.55 -0.21 12.64
CA LEU A 261 -5.34 0.20 13.36
C LEU A 261 -5.02 -0.78 14.51
N LYS A 262 -6.06 -1.22 15.21
CA LYS A 262 -5.97 -2.19 16.31
C LYS A 262 -5.37 -3.52 15.84
N GLU A 263 -5.77 -4.04 14.69
CA GLU A 263 -5.23 -5.29 14.15
C GLU A 263 -3.74 -5.16 13.82
N GLN A 264 -3.32 -4.01 13.28
CA GLN A 264 -1.91 -3.76 12.97
C GLN A 264 -1.03 -3.61 14.22
N ILE A 265 -1.57 -3.10 15.33
CA ILE A 265 -0.85 -3.01 16.62
C ILE A 265 -0.48 -4.40 17.17
N TYR A 266 -1.30 -5.42 16.86
CA TYR A 266 -1.09 -6.78 17.32
C TYR A 266 -0.12 -7.59 16.46
N LEU A 267 0.42 -7.03 15.37
CA LEU A 267 1.46 -7.67 14.58
C LEU A 267 2.67 -8.09 15.46
N PRO A 268 3.41 -9.13 15.03
CA PRO A 268 4.66 -9.54 15.65
C PRO A 268 5.60 -8.36 15.91
N LYS A 269 6.35 -8.48 17.02
CA LYS A 269 7.20 -7.40 17.56
C LYS A 269 8.09 -6.79 16.48
N ASP A 270 8.00 -5.48 16.32
CA ASP A 270 8.63 -4.73 15.25
C ASP A 270 9.73 -3.83 15.79
N ARG A 271 10.88 -4.44 16.10
CA ARG A 271 12.01 -3.71 16.74
C ARG A 271 12.57 -2.59 15.87
N VAL A 272 12.38 -2.65 14.56
CA VAL A 272 12.88 -1.68 13.58
C VAL A 272 11.91 -0.53 13.33
N ASN A 273 10.64 -0.66 13.76
CA ASN A 273 9.64 0.41 13.71
C ASN A 273 9.31 0.89 15.15
N PRO A 274 10.10 1.84 15.71
CA PRO A 274 9.92 2.28 17.09
C PRO A 274 8.55 2.91 17.34
N LEU A 275 7.93 3.53 16.32
CA LEU A 275 6.59 4.09 16.43
C LEU A 275 5.52 3.01 16.51
N ALA A 276 5.67 1.88 15.81
CA ALA A 276 4.76 0.74 15.97
C ALA A 276 4.83 0.18 17.40
N GLU A 277 6.03 0.07 17.97
CA GLU A 277 6.21 -0.35 19.36
C GLU A 277 5.65 0.67 20.37
N LEU A 278 5.77 1.97 20.07
CA LEU A 278 5.16 3.03 20.88
C LEU A 278 3.62 2.95 20.85
N ASN A 279 3.03 2.82 19.66
CA ASN A 279 1.58 2.65 19.49
C ASN A 279 1.07 1.43 20.29
N LYS A 280 1.82 0.33 20.25
CA LYS A 280 1.52 -0.89 21.02
C LYS A 280 1.58 -0.67 22.53
N ARG A 281 2.55 0.10 23.02
CA ARG A 281 2.64 0.45 24.45
C ARG A 281 1.51 1.36 24.90
N ILE A 282 1.21 2.40 24.12
CA ILE A 282 0.11 3.35 24.40
C ILE A 282 -1.23 2.62 24.41
N PHE A 283 -1.47 1.73 23.45
CA PHE A 283 -2.72 0.96 23.40
C PHE A 283 -2.86 0.02 24.60
N LYS A 284 -1.78 -0.67 24.98
CA LYS A 284 -1.77 -1.54 26.18
C LYS A 284 -1.95 -0.75 27.47
N SER A 285 -1.33 0.43 27.61
CA SER A 285 -1.51 1.27 28.79
C SER A 285 -2.92 1.82 28.85
N ALA A 286 -3.46 2.35 27.74
CA ALA A 286 -4.84 2.84 27.67
C ALA A 286 -5.85 1.75 28.04
N ASN A 287 -5.70 0.53 27.50
CA ASN A 287 -6.55 -0.59 27.90
C ASN A 287 -6.39 -0.95 29.37
N ARG A 288 -5.18 -0.91 29.93
CA ARG A 288 -4.98 -1.13 31.36
C ARG A 288 -5.64 -0.03 32.21
N PHE A 289 -5.59 1.22 31.78
CA PHE A 289 -6.29 2.33 32.44
C PHE A 289 -7.81 2.15 32.38
N VAL A 290 -8.37 1.81 31.21
CA VAL A 290 -9.81 1.55 31.06
C VAL A 290 -10.24 0.36 31.92
N VAL A 291 -9.49 -0.74 31.91
CA VAL A 291 -9.74 -1.90 32.77
C VAL A 291 -9.68 -1.50 34.24
N ASN A 292 -8.65 -0.76 34.67
CA ASN A 292 -8.55 -0.27 36.04
C ASN A 292 -9.73 0.65 36.41
N VAL A 293 -10.18 1.54 35.53
CA VAL A 293 -11.35 2.39 35.76
C VAL A 293 -12.62 1.56 35.87
N VAL A 294 -12.82 0.54 35.03
CA VAL A 294 -13.97 -0.37 35.11
C VAL A 294 -13.94 -1.20 36.40
N TYR A 295 -12.77 -1.65 36.85
CA TYR A 295 -12.62 -2.33 38.14
C TYR A 295 -12.89 -1.39 39.31
N ILE A 296 -12.34 -0.17 39.28
CA ILE A 296 -12.64 0.87 40.28
C ILE A 296 -14.14 1.18 40.31
N LEU A 297 -14.82 1.27 39.17
CA LEU A 297 -16.26 1.52 39.12
C LEU A 297 -17.09 0.30 39.55
N LYS A 298 -16.61 -0.94 39.35
CA LYS A 298 -17.27 -2.16 39.85
C LYS A 298 -17.06 -2.35 41.36
N ASP A 299 -15.92 -1.95 41.88
CA ASP A 299 -15.60 -1.97 43.32
C ASP A 299 -16.21 -0.76 44.04
N CYS A 300 -16.45 0.35 43.34
CA CYS A 300 -17.27 1.48 43.78
C CYS A 300 -18.78 1.20 43.64
N LYS A 301 -19.23 0.02 44.10
CA LYS A 301 -20.59 -0.11 44.66
C LYS A 301 -20.66 0.61 46.01
N CYS A 302 -20.35 1.90 46.04
CA CYS A 302 -20.68 2.78 47.15
C CYS A 302 -22.11 3.28 46.94
N THR A 303 -23.04 2.45 47.42
CA THR A 303 -24.16 2.82 48.30
C THR A 303 -24.56 4.30 48.37
N TYR A 304 -25.84 4.53 48.07
CA TYR A 304 -26.68 5.70 48.41
C TYR A 304 -26.33 7.05 47.76
N PHE A 305 -27.19 7.47 46.84
CA PHE A 305 -27.64 8.86 46.77
C PHE A 305 -29.16 8.88 46.99
N PRO A 306 -29.68 9.86 47.75
CA PRO A 306 -30.98 9.82 48.43
C PRO A 306 -32.20 9.77 47.50
#